data_AF-A0A4Q0Y1H2-F1
#
_entry.id   AF-A0A4Q0Y1H2-F1
#
_cell.length_a   1.000
_cell.length_b   1.000
_cell.length_c   1.000
_cell.angle_alpha   90.00
_cell.angle_beta   90.00
_cell.angle_gamma   90.00
#
_symmetry.space_group_name_H-M   'P 1'
#
loop_
_entity.id
_entity.type
_entity.pdbx_description
1 polymer ?
#
loop_
_entity_poly.entity_id
_entity_poly.type
_entity_poly.pdbx_seq_one_letter_code
_entity_poly.pdbx_strand_id
1 'polypeptide(L)'
;MVKSSFTLFETLLSIVLLSLVVVGFIKYSYYDNFDEEFNSLNKIENSFNKKNYTHNFTNSSKDIQVFINETQIKEISVKEIKYKDEKTKLIKYEIN
;
A
#
# COMPACT_ATOMS: atom_id res chain seq x y z
N MET A 1 20.41 -23.69 -51.29
CA MET A 1 18.99 -23.81 -50.90
C MET A 1 18.80 -24.40 -49.50
N VAL A 2 19.46 -25.51 -49.15
CA VAL A 2 19.34 -26.11 -47.81
C VAL A 2 19.89 -25.21 -46.68
N LYS A 3 21.04 -24.55 -46.91
CA LYS A 3 21.64 -23.60 -45.93
C LYS A 3 20.70 -22.44 -45.57
N SER A 4 20.03 -21.84 -46.56
CA SER A 4 19.08 -20.74 -46.33
C SER A 4 17.84 -21.20 -45.56
N SER A 5 17.39 -22.45 -45.76
CA SER A 5 16.29 -23.02 -44.98
C SER A 5 16.66 -23.27 -43.51
N PHE A 6 17.91 -23.65 -43.22
CA PHE A 6 18.40 -23.77 -41.84
C PHE A 6 18.50 -22.42 -41.13
N THR A 7 19.02 -21.39 -41.83
CA THR A 7 19.07 -20.03 -41.28
C THR A 7 17.68 -19.46 -40.99
N LEU A 8 16.69 -19.73 -41.86
CA LEU A 8 15.31 -19.31 -41.63
C LEU A 8 14.69 -20.01 -40.41
N PHE A 9 14.95 -21.31 -40.24
CA PHE A 9 14.48 -22.06 -39.07
C PHE A 9 15.08 -21.52 -37.77
N GLU A 10 16.40 -21.27 -37.75
CA GLU A 10 17.09 -20.67 -36.61
C GLU A 10 16.50 -19.29 -36.26
N THR A 11 16.26 -18.45 -37.27
CA THR A 11 15.67 -17.13 -37.09
C THR A 11 14.27 -17.22 -36.48
N LEU A 12 13.42 -18.14 -36.96
CA LEU A 12 12.08 -18.36 -36.41
C LEU A 12 12.15 -18.84 -34.96
N LEU A 13 13.06 -19.76 -34.66
CA LEU A 13 13.26 -20.25 -33.29
C LEU A 13 13.72 -19.12 -32.36
N SER A 14 14.63 -18.26 -32.80
CA SER A 14 15.08 -17.08 -32.03
C SER A 14 13.93 -16.11 -31.75
N ILE A 15 13.06 -15.85 -32.74
CA ILE A 15 11.90 -14.96 -32.57
C ILE A 15 10.91 -15.57 -31.57
N VAL A 16 10.66 -16.87 -31.63
CA VAL A 16 9.76 -17.57 -30.68
C VAL A 16 10.31 -17.50 -29.27
N LEU A 17 11.60 -17.77 -29.07
CA LEU A 17 12.24 -17.68 -27.76
C LEU A 17 12.20 -16.24 -27.22
N LEU A 18 12.48 -15.25 -28.07
CA LEU A 18 12.40 -13.85 -27.68
C LEU A 18 10.97 -13.46 -27.28
N SER A 19 9.95 -13.92 -28.02
CA SER A 19 8.55 -13.68 -27.68
C SER A 19 8.17 -14.29 -26.32
N LEU A 20 8.64 -15.50 -26.01
CA LEU A 20 8.38 -16.13 -24.72
C LEU A 20 9.02 -15.35 -23.56
N VAL A 21 10.26 -14.87 -23.76
CA VAL A 21 10.94 -14.02 -22.79
C VAL A 21 10.16 -12.73 -22.56
N VAL A 22 9.80 -12.00 -23.63
CA VAL A 22 9.06 -10.73 -23.53
C VAL A 22 7.72 -10.91 -22.83
N VAL A 23 6.93 -11.93 -23.19
CA VAL A 23 5.64 -12.21 -22.53
C VAL A 23 5.82 -12.56 -21.05
N GLY A 24 6.86 -13.32 -20.71
CA GLY A 24 7.21 -13.64 -19.33
C GLY A 24 7.51 -12.39 -18.49
N PHE A 25 8.31 -11.47 -19.02
CA PHE A 25 8.63 -10.21 -18.36
C PHE A 25 7.43 -9.28 -18.20
N ILE A 26 6.58 -9.16 -19.23
CA ILE A 26 5.36 -8.34 -19.15
C ILE A 26 4.45 -8.87 -18.03
N LYS A 27 4.23 -10.19 -17.97
CA LYS A 27 3.40 -10.80 -16.92
C LYS A 27 3.95 -10.59 -15.50
N TYR A 28 5.27 -10.60 -15.35
CA TYR A 28 5.90 -10.34 -14.05
C TYR A 28 5.80 -8.86 -13.65
N SER A 29 6.01 -7.93 -14.59
CA SER A 29 5.93 -6.49 -14.34
C SER A 29 4.54 -5.97 -13.98
N TYR A 30 3.47 -6.65 -14.43
CA TYR A 30 2.08 -6.26 -14.15
C TYR A 30 1.53 -6.84 -12.83
N TYR A 31 2.31 -7.64 -12.11
CA TYR A 31 1.84 -8.28 -10.86
C TYR A 31 2.00 -7.40 -9.62
N ASP A 32 2.62 -6.21 -9.74
CA ASP A 32 2.81 -5.29 -8.63
C ASP A 32 1.68 -4.25 -8.53
N ASN A 33 0.51 -4.68 -8.05
CA ASN A 33 -0.49 -3.77 -7.47
C ASN A 33 -0.02 -3.16 -6.13
N PHE A 34 1.21 -3.45 -5.69
CA PHE A 34 1.82 -2.87 -4.50
C PHE A 34 1.90 -1.34 -4.56
N ASP A 35 2.02 -0.76 -5.76
CA ASP A 35 2.14 0.69 -5.93
C ASP A 35 0.90 1.43 -5.43
N GLU A 36 -0.31 0.92 -5.65
CA GLU A 36 -1.54 1.58 -5.21
C GLU A 36 -1.72 1.56 -3.70
N GLU A 37 -1.45 0.40 -3.08
CA GLU A 37 -1.58 0.22 -1.64
C GLU A 37 -0.49 0.98 -0.89
N PHE A 38 0.75 0.94 -1.39
CA PHE A 38 1.86 1.74 -0.88
C PHE A 38 1.57 3.23 -0.99
N ASN A 39 1.07 3.70 -2.15
CA ASN A 39 0.69 5.09 -2.32
C ASN A 39 -0.44 5.51 -1.37
N SER A 40 -1.40 4.63 -1.10
CA SER A 40 -2.49 4.88 -0.16
C SER A 40 -1.97 5.00 1.27
N LEU A 41 -1.13 4.06 1.71
CA LEU A 41 -0.48 4.11 3.03
C LEU A 41 0.40 5.35 3.19
N ASN A 42 1.15 5.73 2.17
CA ASN A 42 2.01 6.91 2.17
C ASN A 42 1.17 8.20 2.28
N LYS A 43 0.01 8.29 1.62
CA LYS A 43 -0.92 9.44 1.77
C LYS A 43 -1.46 9.53 3.20
N ILE A 44 -1.82 8.40 3.79
CA ILE A 44 -2.30 8.32 5.18
C ILE A 44 -1.20 8.78 6.13
N GLU A 45 0.02 8.24 5.99
CA GLU A 45 1.19 8.63 6.80
C GLU A 45 1.46 10.13 6.71
N ASN A 46 1.48 10.68 5.49
CA ASN A 46 1.67 12.11 5.27
C ASN A 46 0.60 12.97 5.94
N SER A 47 -0.65 12.51 5.98
CA SER A 47 -1.75 13.21 6.64
C SER A 47 -1.53 13.26 8.16
N PHE A 48 -1.04 12.17 8.76
CA PHE A 48 -0.66 12.15 10.18
C PHE A 48 0.57 13.00 10.49
N ASN A 49 1.60 12.97 9.66
CA ASN A 49 2.83 13.76 9.83
C ASN A 49 2.56 15.27 9.73
N LYS A 50 1.75 15.69 8.75
CA LYS A 50 1.39 17.09 8.53
C LYS A 50 0.25 17.57 9.44
N LYS A 51 -0.33 16.69 10.26
CA LYS A 51 -1.56 16.94 11.05
C LYS A 51 -2.71 17.49 10.20
N ASN A 52 -2.79 17.07 8.93
CA ASN A 52 -3.81 17.50 8.00
C ASN A 52 -4.87 16.40 7.84
N TYR A 53 -5.93 16.48 8.65
CA TYR A 53 -6.96 15.45 8.75
C TYR A 53 -8.19 15.79 7.90
N THR A 54 -7.98 15.97 6.60
CA THR A 54 -9.04 16.27 5.62
C THR A 54 -9.53 15.01 4.93
N HIS A 55 -10.85 14.87 4.73
CA HIS A 55 -11.54 13.79 4.00
C HIS A 55 -11.23 12.36 4.53
N ASN A 56 -12.26 11.53 4.78
CA ASN A 56 -12.11 10.20 5.40
C ASN A 56 -11.51 10.19 6.83
N PHE A 57 -11.31 11.36 7.43
CA PHE A 57 -10.93 11.52 8.83
C PHE A 57 -12.10 12.03 9.67
N THR A 58 -12.24 11.50 10.89
CA THR A 58 -13.17 11.99 11.91
C THR A 58 -12.36 12.39 13.14
N ASN A 59 -12.60 13.60 13.64
CA ASN A 59 -12.00 14.10 14.87
C ASN A 59 -13.08 14.20 15.94
N SER A 60 -12.83 13.65 17.12
CA SER A 60 -13.73 13.76 18.28
C SER A 60 -12.94 13.90 19.57
N SER A 61 -13.51 14.57 20.55
CA SER A 61 -13.01 14.52 21.93
C SER A 61 -13.61 13.31 22.62
N LYS A 62 -12.80 12.56 23.36
CA LYS A 62 -13.27 11.40 24.12
C LYS A 62 -12.50 11.28 25.41
N ASP A 63 -13.20 10.95 26.48
CA ASP A 63 -12.58 10.59 27.74
C ASP A 63 -12.25 9.09 27.72
N ILE A 64 -10.99 8.77 28.01
CA ILE A 64 -10.50 7.39 28.08
C ILE A 64 -10.04 7.08 29.50
N GLN A 65 -10.28 5.84 29.92
CA GLN A 65 -9.76 5.32 31.17
C GLN A 65 -8.42 4.65 30.91
N VAL A 66 -7.39 5.10 31.62
CA VAL A 66 -6.05 4.53 31.56
C VAL A 66 -5.76 3.86 32.90
N PHE A 67 -5.30 2.62 32.84
CA PHE A 67 -4.81 1.88 34.00
C PHE A 67 -3.33 2.19 34.20
N ILE A 68 -3.00 2.85 35.30
CA ILE A 68 -1.61 3.11 35.71
C ILE A 68 -1.24 2.06 36.76
N ASN A 69 -0.17 1.31 36.49
CA ASN A 69 0.35 0.27 37.38
C ASN A 69 -0.73 -0.73 37.84
N GLU A 70 -1.66 -1.09 36.94
CA GLU A 70 -2.74 -2.07 37.15
C GLU A 70 -3.72 -1.76 38.31
N THR A 71 -3.56 -0.61 38.98
CA THR A 71 -4.25 -0.31 40.26
C THR A 71 -4.94 1.05 40.25
N GLN A 72 -4.46 2.00 39.46
CA GLN A 72 -5.03 3.34 39.40
C GLN A 72 -5.79 3.53 38.09
N ILE A 73 -7.08 3.87 38.19
CA ILE A 73 -7.89 4.27 37.03
C ILE A 73 -7.84 5.79 36.95
N LYS A 74 -7.33 6.31 35.84
CA LYS A 74 -7.35 7.74 35.56
C LYS A 74 -8.15 8.01 34.29
N GLU A 75 -9.07 8.95 34.39
CA GLU A 75 -9.78 9.47 33.23
C GLU A 75 -8.97 10.61 32.60
N ILE A 76 -8.72 10.49 31.30
CA ILE A 76 -7.95 11.47 30.53
C ILE A 76 -8.78 11.86 29.31
N SER A 77 -9.00 13.15 29.15
CA SER A 77 -9.62 13.68 27.94
C SER A 77 -8.59 13.70 26.81
N VAL A 78 -8.90 13.01 25.72
CA VAL A 78 -8.02 12.90 24.55
C VAL A 78 -8.76 13.30 23.29
N LYS A 79 -8.00 13.83 22.34
CA LYS A 79 -8.45 13.99 20.97
C LYS A 79 -8.27 12.66 20.24
N GLU A 80 -9.37 12.12 19.74
CA GLU A 80 -9.39 10.93 18.90
C GLU A 80 -9.45 11.34 17.43
N ILE A 81 -8.49 10.83 16.65
CA ILE A 81 -8.40 11.02 15.20
C ILE A 81 -8.58 9.64 14.56
N LYS A 82 -9.68 9.46 13.83
CA LYS A 82 -10.02 8.22 13.14
C LYS A 82 -9.87 8.39 11.64
N TYR A 83 -9.21 7.45 10.98
CA TYR A 83 -9.22 7.29 9.53
C TYR A 83 -9.94 6.00 9.16
N LYS A 84 -10.77 6.03 8.11
CA LYS A 84 -11.41 4.82 7.59
C LYS A 84 -11.65 4.92 6.08
N ASP A 85 -11.22 3.91 5.34
CA ASP A 85 -11.61 3.63 3.97
C ASP A 85 -12.08 2.17 3.81
N GLU A 86 -12.17 1.67 2.58
CA GLU A 86 -12.62 0.31 2.26
C GLU A 86 -11.69 -0.79 2.80
N LYS A 87 -10.38 -0.51 2.91
CA LYS A 87 -9.33 -1.49 3.24
C LYS A 87 -8.66 -1.24 4.60
N THR A 88 -8.68 0.00 5.09
CA THR A 88 -7.84 0.47 6.19
C THR A 88 -8.66 1.23 7.22
N LYS A 89 -8.41 0.96 8.51
CA LYS A 89 -8.96 1.71 9.63
C LYS A 89 -7.84 2.01 10.63
N LEU A 90 -7.65 3.28 10.95
CA LEU A 90 -6.67 3.74 11.93
C LEU A 90 -7.32 4.63 12.98
N ILE A 91 -6.80 4.55 14.20
CA ILE A 91 -7.23 5.37 15.32
C ILE A 91 -5.98 5.88 16.03
N LYS A 92 -5.88 7.19 16.20
CA LYS A 92 -4.84 7.86 16.99
C LYS A 92 -5.50 8.62 18.14
N TYR A 93 -4.93 8.49 19.33
CA TYR A 93 -5.27 9.32 20.48
C TYR A 93 -4.15 10.32 20.73
N GLU A 94 -4.49 11.60 20.83
CA GLU A 94 -3.57 12.68 21.19
C GLU A 94 -4.05 13.32 22.51
N ILE A 95 -3.14 13.48 23.46
CA ILE A 95 -3.38 14.27 24.66
C ILE A 95 -3.27 15.74 24.24
N ASN A 96 -4.28 16.55 24.60
CA ASN A 96 -4.24 18.01 24.39
C ASN A 96 -3.16 18.68 25.23
#